data_AF-A0A1X1I4C4-F1
#
_entry.id   AF-A0A1X1I4C4-F1
#
_cell.length_a   1.000
_cell.length_b   1.000
_cell.length_c   1.000
_cell.angle_alpha   90.00
_cell.angle_beta   90.00
_cell.angle_gamma   90.00
#
_symmetry.space_group_name_H-M   'P 1'
#
loop_
_entity.id
_entity.type
_entity.pdbx_description
1 polymer ?
#
loop_
_entity_poly.entity_id
_entity_poly.type
_entity_poly.pdbx_seq_one_letter_code
_entity_poly.pdbx_strand_id
1 'polypeptide(L)' 'MLSAFQTLLVLHLTSGGTHVVSVVVFEKANLENCKETIGGLIHNRYNDTNVTKNTDRLIDALNNK' A
#
# COMPACT_ATOMS: atom_id res chain seq x y z
N MET A 1 -6.39 9.37 -8.35
CA MET A 1 -5.75 8.61 -9.45
C MET A 1 -4.25 8.80 -9.29
N LEU A 2 -3.48 7.72 -9.13
CA LEU A 2 -2.02 7.81 -8.98
C LEU A 2 -1.43 8.29 -10.32
N SER A 3 -1.07 9.56 -10.42
CA SER A 3 -0.35 10.07 -11.59
C SER A 3 1.10 9.60 -11.50
N ALA A 4 1.53 8.83 -12.49
CA ALA A 4 2.88 8.31 -12.60
C ALA A 4 3.32 8.31 -14.05
N PHE A 5 4.61 8.52 -14.28
CA PHE A 5 5.21 8.36 -15.60
C PHE A 5 6.56 7.68 -15.50
N GLN A 6 6.95 6.97 -16.56
CA GLN A 6 8.24 6.34 -16.69
C GLN A 6 9.17 7.25 -17.51
N THR A 7 10.43 7.35 -17.08
CA THR A 7 11.46 8.11 -17.80
C THR A 7 12.82 7.46 -17.63
N LEU A 8 13.80 7.92 -18.42
CA LEU A 8 15.19 7.53 -18.28
C LEU A 8 15.94 8.62 -17.49
N LEU A 9 16.53 8.23 -16.36
CA LEU A 9 17.51 9.04 -15.66
C LEU A 9 18.89 8.75 -16.25
N VAL A 10 19.47 9.75 -16.91
CA VAL A 10 20.82 9.68 -17.46
C VAL A 10 21.78 10.37 -16.50
N LEU A 11 22.73 9.62 -15.97
CA LEU A 11 23.78 10.10 -15.07
C LEU A 11 25.09 10.22 -15.84
N HIS A 12 25.61 11.44 -15.94
CA HIS A 12 26.95 11.70 -16.45
C HIS A 12 27.92 11.74 -15.27
N LEU A 13 28.89 10.84 -15.27
CA LEU A 13 29.89 10.71 -14.21
C LEU A 13 31.09 11.58 -14.53
N THR A 14 31.76 12.08 -13.49
CA THR A 14 32.99 12.88 -13.63
C THR A 14 34.16 12.10 -14.24
N SER A 15 34.09 10.76 -14.23
CA SER A 15 35.00 9.87 -14.96
C SER A 15 34.78 9.86 -16.48
N GLY A 16 33.76 10.56 -16.99
CA GLY A 16 33.35 10.56 -18.39
C GLY A 16 32.38 9.43 -18.76
N GLY A 17 32.06 8.54 -17.82
CA GLY A 17 31.07 7.47 -18.01
C GLY A 17 29.63 7.99 -18.04
N THR A 18 28.73 7.25 -18.70
CA THR A 18 27.28 7.50 -18.66
C THR A 18 26.55 6.26 -18.16
N HIS A 19 25.62 6.46 -17.24
CA HIS A 19 24.74 5.41 -16.72
C HIS A 19 23.28 5.79 -16.93
N VAL A 20 22.51 4.86 -17.49
CA VAL A 20 21.10 5.06 -17.79
C VAL A 20 20.28 4.16 -16.89
N VAL A 21 19.35 4.75 -16.15
CA VAL A 21 18.46 4.04 -15.23
C VAL A 21 17.01 4.32 -15.65
N SER A 22 16.24 3.27 -15.89
CA SER A 22 14.79 3.41 -16.08
C SER A 22 14.15 3.67 -14.72
N VAL A 23 13.49 4.81 -14.58
CA VAL A 23 12.85 5.24 -13.33
C VAL A 23 11.37 5.51 -13.55
N VAL A 24 10.57 5.19 -12.54
CA VAL A 24 9.16 5.58 -12.50
C VAL A 24 9.04 6.71 -11.48
N VAL A 25 8.43 7.81 -11.90
CA VAL A 25 8.22 9.01 -11.09
C VAL A 25 6.74 9.10 -10.72
N PHE A 26 6.47 9.38 -9.46
CA PHE A 26 5.12 9.51 -8.92
C PHE A 26 5.06 10.71 -7.97
N GLU A 27 3.86 11.28 -7.83
CA GLU A 27 3.60 12.34 -6.86
C GLU A 27 3.58 11.79 -5.43
N LYS A 28 4.43 12.34 -4.55
CA LYS A 28 4.62 11.86 -3.17
C LYS A 28 3.30 11.78 -2.38
N ALA A 29 2.43 12.79 -2.49
CA ALA A 29 1.15 12.82 -1.78
C ALA A 29 0.26 11.63 -2.15
N ASN A 30 0.25 11.23 -3.43
CA ASN A 30 -0.52 10.09 -3.89
C ASN A 30 0.06 8.75 -3.38
N LEU A 31 1.38 8.68 -3.16
CA LEU A 31 2.02 7.50 -2.59
C LEU A 31 1.66 7.31 -1.10
N GLU A 32 1.66 8.38 -0.32
CA GLU A 32 1.23 8.33 1.09
C GLU A 32 -0.25 7.94 1.21
N ASN A 33 -1.12 8.50 0.37
CA ASN A 33 -2.54 8.09 0.30
C ASN A 33 -2.70 6.60 -0.07
N CYS A 34 -1.88 6.10 -1.00
CA CYS A 34 -1.87 4.69 -1.38
C CYS A 34 -1.45 3.79 -0.21
N LYS A 35 -0.40 4.18 0.52
CA LYS A 35 0.08 3.50 1.73
C LYS A 35 -1.00 3.43 2.80
N GLU A 36 -1.68 4.54 3.07
CA GLU A 36 -2.78 4.60 4.03
C GLU A 36 -3.94 3.68 3.60
N THR A 37 -4.31 3.71 2.33
CA THR A 37 -5.36 2.84 1.77
C THR A 37 -5.04 1.36 1.96
N ILE A 38 -3.83 0.94 1.61
CA ILE A 38 -3.38 -0.45 1.78
C ILE A 38 -3.36 -0.82 3.27
N GLY A 39 -2.86 0.08 4.13
CA GLY A 39 -2.87 -0.11 5.58
C GLY A 39 -4.29 -0.31 6.13
N GLY A 40 -5.25 0.50 5.68
CA GLY A 40 -6.67 0.37 6.03
C GLY A 40 -7.27 -0.96 5.58
N LEU A 41 -7.00 -1.38 4.34
CA LEU A 41 -7.48 -2.67 3.81
C LEU A 41 -6.95 -3.85 4.62
N ILE A 42 -5.65 -3.84 4.96
CA ILE A 42 -5.03 -4.87 5.79
C ILE A 42 -5.64 -4.86 7.20
N HIS A 43 -5.80 -3.69 7.81
CA HIS A 43 -6.41 -3.56 9.14
C HIS A 43 -7.85 -4.09 9.17
N ASN A 44 -8.65 -3.74 8.16
CA ASN A 44 -10.03 -4.21 8.02
C ASN A 44 -10.08 -5.73 7.88
N ARG A 45 -9.21 -6.31 7.04
CA ARG A 45 -9.07 -7.77 6.89
C ARG A 45 -8.79 -8.45 8.24
N TYR A 46 -7.89 -7.90 9.06
CA TYR A 46 -7.59 -8.44 10.39
C TYR A 46 -8.80 -8.38 11.33
N ASN A 47 -9.54 -7.27 11.32
CA ASN A 47 -10.77 -7.13 12.11
C ASN A 47 -11.83 -8.15 11.68
N ASP A 48 -12.02 -8.37 10.38
CA ASP A 48 -12.98 -9.34 9.85
C ASP A 48 -12.63 -10.79 10.23
N THR A 49 -11.33 -11.11 10.32
CA THR A 49 -10.86 -12.45 10.70
C THR A 49 -10.61 -12.63 12.19
N ASN A 50 -10.86 -11.61 13.00
CA ASN A 50 -10.58 -11.67 14.43
C ASN A 50 -11.47 -12.76 15.07
N VAL A 51 -10.85 -13.88 15.42
CA VAL A 51 -11.51 -15.11 15.88
C VAL A 51 -12.27 -14.88 17.18
N THR A 52 -11.74 -14.09 18.11
CA THR A 52 -12.42 -13.76 19.36
C THR A 52 -13.71 -12.99 19.08
N LYS A 53 -13.65 -11.89 18.32
CA LYS A 53 -14.85 -11.09 17.97
C LYS A 53 -15.90 -11.90 17.21
N ASN A 54 -15.49 -12.78 16.29
CA ASN A 54 -16.42 -13.61 15.54
C ASN A 54 -17.04 -14.72 16.41
N THR A 55 -16.27 -15.26 17.36
CA THR A 55 -16.77 -16.25 18.33
C THR A 55 -17.77 -15.61 19.29
N ASP A 56 -17.48 -14.41 19.80
CA ASP A 56 -18.39 -13.65 20.68
C ASP A 56 -19.72 -13.35 19.96
N ARG A 57 -19.67 -12.89 18.70
CA ARG A 57 -20.88 -12.68 17.87
C ARG A 57 -21.71 -13.95 17.68
N LEU A 58 -21.06 -15.10 17.51
CA LEU A 58 -21.75 -16.39 17.40
C LEU A 58 -22.38 -16.81 18.73
N ILE A 59 -21.68 -16.62 19.84
CA ILE A 59 -22.19 -16.92 21.18
C ILE A 59 -23.40 -16.03 21.51
N ASP A 60 -23.33 -14.73 21.21
CA ASP A 60 -24.46 -13.81 21.40
C ASP A 60 -25.66 -14.21 20.55
N ALA A 61 -25.45 -14.63 19.30
CA ALA A 61 -26.52 -15.12 18.43
C ALA A 61 -27.13 -16.44 18.93
N LEU A 62 -26.34 -17.31 19.58
CA LEU A 62 -26.81 -18.55 20.20
C LEU A 62 -27.58 -18.30 21.50
N ASN A 63 -27.16 -17.31 22.30
CA ASN A 63 -27.76 -16.97 23.60
C ASN A 63 -29.03 -16.10 23.48
N ASN A 64 -29.22 -15.39 22.37
CA ASN A 64 -30.45 -14.63 22.09
C ASN A 64 -31.57 -15.49 21.45
N LYS A 65 -31.57 -16.80 21.71
CA LYS A 65 -32.68 -17.73 21.40
C LYS A 65 -33.57 -17.94 22.61
#